data_AF-A0A3B4TW89-F1
#
_entry.id   AF-A0A3B4TW89-F1
#
_cell.length_a   1.000
_cell.length_b   1.000
_cell.length_c   1.000
_cell.angle_alpha   90.00
_cell.angle_beta   90.00
_cell.angle_gamma   90.00
#
_symmetry.space_group_name_H-M   'P 1'
#
loop_
_entity.id
_entity.type
_entity.pdbx_description
1 polymer ?
#
loop_
_entity_poly.entity_id
_entity_poly.type
_entity_poly.pdbx_seq_one_letter_code
_entity_poly.pdbx_strand_id
1 'polypeptide(L)'
;SRTFLCGIYVEAQFPHACTTQEALDRKTCCPLWKDGSPCGQNSNRGICAAPAREALTPFDYRVDWPSAFYTYVCKCFDKYDGFECGVCLPGWKGPNCTEPHLVERKEITDMNDTERESFLSNLDHAKHNTSNRYMILTSNDTTVFSNFKFHSATVYDLYVWLHYYAAKKYADTDDDAAHRGPAFPFWHRVFLLFIEREIRLLTGKEDFYIPYWDWTRHANCNICTNDYFGAVDPDGLIDKASRFSKWRVRYHSSSFPRVFFLFRPDDPSPAPITRKPGMDPTADTLPNMGDVNDTLGTDNYDTTPYNSRSRNSFRSKLEGFDIPRDSRHLQSSMHNLVHDYLNGTMSHLPTAANDPLFMVHHSFVDKLLEEWLQCHKNASYPESGEIHKAQRGGAFMAPFFPLRTNDWYWDKDTLSLGYSYREHSIPHPGLNRGATRKAEGGEGRALYSFIFCDT
;
A
#
# COMPACT_ATOMS: atom_id res chain seq x y z
N SER A 1 19.40 37.78 -6.02
CA SER A 1 20.42 36.78 -6.41
C SER A 1 20.65 35.80 -5.28
N ARG A 2 20.68 34.50 -5.65
CA ARG A 2 20.90 33.29 -4.84
C ARG A 2 19.66 32.66 -4.19
N THR A 3 18.79 32.11 -5.04
CA THR A 3 17.95 30.95 -4.72
C THR A 3 18.89 29.77 -4.47
N PHE A 4 18.98 29.28 -3.23
CA PHE A 4 19.75 28.08 -2.91
C PHE A 4 18.94 26.85 -3.36
N LEU A 5 19.50 26.09 -4.30
CA LEU A 5 18.98 24.81 -4.76
C LEU A 5 18.96 23.82 -3.60
N CYS A 6 17.77 23.32 -3.29
CA CYS A 6 17.48 22.33 -2.26
C CYS A 6 17.87 20.94 -2.80
N GLY A 7 18.84 20.26 -2.19
CA GLY A 7 19.15 18.87 -2.56
C GLY A 7 18.11 17.93 -1.93
N ILE A 8 17.13 17.48 -2.72
CA ILE A 8 16.06 16.58 -2.27
C ILE A 8 16.28 15.21 -2.90
N TYR A 9 16.92 14.28 -2.19
CA TYR A 9 17.20 12.94 -2.73
C TYR A 9 15.91 12.10 -2.88
N VAL A 10 15.70 11.48 -4.04
CA VAL A 10 14.47 10.75 -4.42
C VAL A 10 14.73 9.44 -5.16
N GLU A 11 13.76 8.55 -5.34
CA GLU A 11 14.02 7.15 -5.66
C GLU A 11 13.05 6.63 -6.78
N ALA A 12 12.98 5.39 -7.27
CA ALA A 12 11.90 4.81 -8.12
C ALA A 12 11.99 3.25 -8.07
N GLN A 13 11.15 2.43 -8.72
CA GLN A 13 11.51 1.00 -8.90
C GLN A 13 11.21 0.53 -10.32
N PHE A 14 12.06 -0.36 -10.84
CA PHE A 14 11.90 -0.95 -12.16
C PHE A 14 12.30 -2.43 -12.21
N PRO A 15 11.76 -3.19 -13.17
CA PRO A 15 12.23 -4.54 -13.44
C PRO A 15 13.73 -4.57 -13.71
N HIS A 16 14.43 -5.60 -13.23
CA HIS A 16 15.89 -5.69 -13.39
C HIS A 16 16.34 -5.64 -14.86
N ALA A 17 15.52 -6.15 -15.79
CA ALA A 17 15.80 -6.08 -17.22
C ALA A 17 15.74 -4.65 -17.81
N CYS A 18 15.07 -3.73 -17.12
CA CYS A 18 14.87 -2.35 -17.56
C CYS A 18 15.90 -1.37 -16.97
N THR A 19 16.72 -1.78 -16.01
CA THR A 19 17.68 -0.86 -15.34
C THR A 19 18.99 -0.67 -16.10
N THR A 20 19.05 -1.08 -17.36
CA THR A 20 20.23 -0.93 -18.22
C THR A 20 20.24 0.43 -18.92
N GLN A 21 21.44 0.94 -19.24
CA GLN A 21 21.57 2.18 -20.01
C GLN A 21 20.85 2.08 -21.37
N GLU A 22 20.93 0.92 -22.03
CA GLU A 22 20.25 0.67 -23.31
C GLU A 22 18.72 0.80 -23.21
N ALA A 23 18.10 0.27 -22.14
CA ALA A 23 16.66 0.36 -21.93
C ALA A 23 16.21 1.81 -21.67
N LEU A 24 17.01 2.56 -20.91
CA LEU A 24 16.77 3.98 -20.62
C LEU A 24 16.94 4.86 -21.86
N ASP A 25 18.00 4.65 -22.64
CA ASP A 25 18.27 5.40 -23.88
C ASP A 25 17.15 5.19 -24.91
N ARG A 26 16.64 3.95 -25.01
CA ARG A 26 15.49 3.61 -25.86
C ARG A 26 14.15 4.00 -25.25
N LYS A 27 14.11 4.46 -23.99
CA LYS A 27 12.89 4.69 -23.21
C LYS A 27 11.88 3.53 -23.32
N THR A 28 12.37 2.30 -23.30
CA THR A 28 11.56 1.09 -23.50
C THR A 28 11.84 0.08 -22.40
N CYS A 29 10.83 -0.22 -21.60
CA CYS A 29 10.83 -1.29 -20.58
C CYS A 29 9.86 -2.40 -21.00
N CYS A 30 10.30 -3.22 -21.95
CA CYS A 30 9.54 -4.38 -22.45
C CYS A 30 10.38 -5.66 -22.39
N PRO A 31 10.59 -6.25 -21.21
CA PRO A 31 11.42 -7.43 -21.05
C PRO A 31 10.91 -8.63 -21.86
N LEU A 32 11.84 -9.51 -22.22
CA LEU A 32 11.53 -10.74 -22.95
C LEU A 32 10.87 -11.75 -22.01
N TRP A 33 9.83 -12.42 -22.51
CA TRP A 33 9.26 -13.58 -21.84
C TRP A 33 9.99 -14.87 -22.24
N LYS A 34 9.63 -16.00 -21.63
CA LYS A 34 10.19 -17.34 -21.90
C LYS A 34 10.13 -17.78 -23.37
N ASP A 35 9.25 -17.17 -24.16
CA ASP A 35 9.14 -17.40 -25.61
C ASP A 35 10.12 -16.56 -26.46
N GLY A 36 11.01 -15.81 -25.81
CA GLY A 36 12.00 -14.94 -26.43
C GLY A 36 11.45 -13.63 -26.99
N SER A 37 10.15 -13.36 -26.85
CA SER A 37 9.51 -12.15 -27.37
C SER A 37 9.25 -11.11 -26.27
N PRO A 38 9.31 -9.80 -26.58
CA PRO A 38 8.92 -8.75 -25.63
C PRO A 38 7.48 -8.95 -25.17
N CYS A 39 7.25 -8.88 -23.86
CA CYS A 39 5.89 -8.97 -23.28
C CYS A 39 5.13 -10.27 -23.61
N GLY A 40 5.81 -11.33 -24.02
CA GLY A 40 5.19 -12.60 -24.42
C GLY A 40 4.27 -12.49 -25.64
N GLN A 41 4.61 -11.62 -26.60
CA GLN A 41 3.89 -11.44 -27.86
C GLN A 41 3.68 -12.74 -28.64
N ASN A 42 4.70 -13.59 -28.75
CA ASN A 42 4.61 -14.86 -29.48
C ASN A 42 3.61 -15.83 -28.82
N SER A 43 3.43 -15.71 -27.50
CA SER A 43 2.45 -16.48 -26.71
C SER A 43 1.10 -15.75 -26.53
N ASN A 44 0.88 -14.63 -27.23
CA ASN A 44 -0.32 -13.79 -27.11
C ASN A 44 -0.61 -13.34 -25.66
N ARG A 45 0.44 -13.10 -24.86
CA ARG A 45 0.31 -12.65 -23.46
C ARG A 45 0.23 -11.14 -23.30
N GLY A 46 0.80 -10.41 -24.23
CA GLY A 46 0.84 -8.96 -24.20
C GLY A 46 1.60 -8.36 -25.37
N ILE A 47 1.75 -7.04 -25.33
CA ILE A 47 2.43 -6.26 -26.35
C ILE A 47 3.21 -5.12 -25.72
N CYS A 48 4.37 -4.80 -26.28
CA CYS A 48 5.08 -3.57 -25.95
C CYS A 48 4.34 -2.38 -26.56
N ALA A 49 3.82 -1.49 -25.72
CA ALA A 49 2.98 -0.37 -26.15
C ALA A 49 3.30 0.90 -25.37
N ALA A 50 2.99 2.05 -25.96
CA ALA A 50 3.10 3.32 -25.27
C ALA A 50 1.91 3.50 -24.30
N PRO A 51 2.13 3.56 -22.98
CA PRO A 51 1.04 3.64 -22.01
C PRO A 51 0.41 5.04 -21.94
N ALA A 52 1.17 6.09 -22.33
CA ALA A 52 0.72 7.48 -22.40
C ALA A 52 1.62 8.27 -23.36
N ARG A 53 1.24 9.52 -23.68
CA ARG A 53 2.08 10.43 -24.47
C ARG A 53 3.35 10.81 -23.70
N GLU A 54 4.47 10.91 -24.42
CA GLU A 54 5.76 11.32 -23.85
C GLU A 54 5.66 12.71 -23.21
N ALA A 55 6.10 12.83 -21.95
CA ALA A 55 6.33 14.12 -21.32
C ALA A 55 7.73 14.61 -21.72
N LEU A 56 7.82 15.80 -22.33
CA LEU A 56 9.09 16.33 -22.85
C LEU A 56 10.12 16.59 -21.73
N THR A 57 9.66 16.97 -20.53
CA THR A 57 10.48 17.16 -19.32
C THR A 57 9.62 16.96 -18.07
N PRO A 58 9.97 16.05 -17.15
CA PRO A 58 9.21 15.86 -15.93
C PRO A 58 9.46 17.01 -14.95
N PHE A 59 8.38 17.58 -14.42
CA PHE A 59 8.46 18.49 -13.27
C PHE A 59 8.78 17.70 -11.98
N ASP A 60 8.24 16.49 -11.87
CA ASP A 60 8.55 15.47 -10.88
C ASP A 60 8.33 14.10 -11.55
N TYR A 61 9.24 13.14 -11.40
CA TYR A 61 9.14 11.84 -12.08
C TYR A 61 7.85 11.07 -11.80
N ARG A 62 7.17 11.36 -10.68
CA ARG A 62 5.93 10.68 -10.28
C ARG A 62 4.70 11.24 -10.97
N VAL A 63 4.80 12.44 -11.52
CA VAL A 63 3.74 13.04 -12.32
C VAL A 63 3.85 12.49 -13.75
N ASP A 64 2.72 12.03 -14.30
CA ASP A 64 2.67 11.31 -15.57
C ASP A 64 3.56 10.05 -15.59
N TRP A 65 3.62 9.33 -14.46
CA TRP A 65 4.37 8.09 -14.34
C TRP A 65 4.03 7.08 -15.46
N PRO A 66 5.01 6.38 -16.06
CA PRO A 66 6.46 6.41 -15.83
C PRO A 66 7.21 7.25 -16.89
N SER A 67 6.56 8.25 -17.50
CA SER A 67 7.00 8.91 -18.74
C SER A 67 8.39 9.56 -18.67
N ALA A 68 8.86 9.91 -17.47
CA ALA A 68 10.22 10.37 -17.24
C ALA A 68 11.28 9.35 -17.68
N PHE A 69 10.98 8.05 -17.57
CA PHE A 69 11.92 6.97 -17.80
C PHE A 69 11.59 6.15 -19.04
N TYR A 70 10.30 5.82 -19.24
CA TYR A 70 9.89 4.92 -20.32
C TYR A 70 8.66 5.46 -21.05
N THR A 71 8.76 5.45 -22.38
CA THR A 71 7.67 5.72 -23.32
C THR A 71 6.97 4.43 -23.73
N TYR A 72 7.64 3.27 -23.69
CA TYR A 72 7.05 1.97 -24.00
C TYR A 72 7.20 1.00 -22.85
N VAL A 73 6.09 0.34 -22.47
CA VAL A 73 6.06 -0.71 -21.44
C VAL A 73 5.16 -1.85 -21.89
N CYS A 74 5.24 -3.00 -21.21
CA CYS A 74 4.33 -4.11 -21.51
C CYS A 74 2.89 -3.79 -21.10
N LYS A 75 1.97 -3.97 -22.06
CA LYS A 75 0.52 -4.05 -21.83
C LYS A 75 0.09 -5.50 -21.99
N CYS A 76 -0.37 -6.11 -20.91
CA CYS A 76 -0.79 -7.51 -20.90
C CYS A 76 -2.23 -7.66 -21.39
N PHE A 77 -2.52 -8.82 -21.97
CA PHE A 77 -3.84 -9.18 -22.48
C PHE A 77 -4.58 -10.06 -21.48
N ASP A 78 -5.91 -9.98 -21.49
CA ASP A 78 -6.82 -10.82 -20.69
C ASP A 78 -6.40 -10.88 -19.21
N LYS A 79 -6.04 -12.06 -18.70
CA LYS A 79 -5.70 -12.31 -17.30
C LYS A 79 -4.20 -12.38 -17.03
N TYR A 80 -3.38 -12.03 -18.02
CA TYR A 80 -1.93 -11.96 -17.85
C TYR A 80 -1.53 -10.65 -17.16
N ASP A 81 -0.45 -10.71 -16.39
CA ASP A 81 0.08 -9.60 -15.62
C ASP A 81 1.60 -9.69 -15.45
N GLY A 82 2.18 -8.70 -14.78
CA GLY A 82 3.61 -8.55 -14.56
C GLY A 82 4.27 -7.68 -15.62
N PHE A 83 5.47 -7.21 -15.33
CA PHE A 83 6.21 -6.31 -16.23
C PHE A 83 6.60 -6.94 -17.57
N GLU A 84 6.57 -8.27 -17.68
CA GLU A 84 6.85 -9.06 -18.88
C GLU A 84 5.62 -9.86 -19.35
N CYS A 85 4.45 -9.60 -18.76
CA CYS A 85 3.22 -10.39 -18.93
C CYS A 85 3.40 -11.88 -18.61
N GLY A 86 4.31 -12.19 -17.68
CA GLY A 86 4.72 -13.54 -17.29
C GLY A 86 3.89 -14.17 -16.15
N VAL A 87 3.17 -13.36 -15.38
CA VAL A 87 2.34 -13.82 -14.24
C VAL A 87 0.86 -13.59 -14.53
N CYS A 88 0.00 -13.88 -13.56
CA CYS A 88 -1.45 -13.70 -13.68
C CYS A 88 -1.94 -12.49 -12.89
N LEU A 89 -3.05 -11.90 -13.32
CA LEU A 89 -3.77 -10.91 -12.54
C LEU A 89 -4.22 -11.51 -11.19
N PRO A 90 -4.38 -10.68 -10.15
CA PRO A 90 -5.08 -11.09 -8.93
C PRO A 90 -6.41 -11.78 -9.27
N GLY A 91 -6.71 -12.90 -8.61
CA GLY A 91 -7.86 -13.76 -8.94
C GLY A 91 -7.55 -14.95 -9.84
N TRP A 92 -6.35 -15.02 -10.43
CA TRP A 92 -6.02 -16.04 -11.42
C TRP A 92 -4.65 -16.68 -11.17
N LYS A 93 -4.52 -17.95 -11.55
CA LYS A 93 -3.26 -18.71 -11.50
C LYS A 93 -3.14 -19.72 -12.64
N GLY A 94 -2.07 -20.50 -12.58
CA GLY A 94 -1.72 -21.49 -13.59
C GLY A 94 -0.91 -20.89 -14.76
N PRO A 95 -0.34 -21.74 -15.62
CA PRO A 95 0.55 -21.32 -16.69
C PRO A 95 -0.11 -20.46 -17.77
N ASN A 96 -1.45 -20.47 -17.86
CA ASN A 96 -2.23 -19.68 -18.82
C ASN A 96 -3.23 -18.73 -18.15
N CYS A 97 -3.16 -18.55 -16.83
CA CYS A 97 -4.06 -17.66 -16.08
C CYS A 97 -5.56 -17.99 -16.23
N THR A 98 -5.88 -19.27 -16.38
CA THR A 98 -7.25 -19.78 -16.57
C THR A 98 -7.85 -20.35 -15.29
N GLU A 99 -7.03 -20.61 -14.27
CA GLU A 99 -7.48 -21.20 -13.01
C GLU A 99 -7.83 -20.09 -12.01
N PRO A 100 -9.01 -20.10 -11.38
CA PRO A 100 -9.33 -19.13 -10.35
C PRO A 100 -8.44 -19.34 -9.12
N HIS A 101 -8.04 -18.24 -8.49
CA HIS A 101 -7.29 -18.23 -7.25
C HIS A 101 -7.98 -17.31 -6.25
N LEU A 102 -8.43 -17.88 -5.13
CA LEU A 102 -9.13 -17.17 -4.07
C LEU A 102 -8.48 -17.48 -2.73
N VAL A 103 -8.08 -16.43 -2.01
CA VAL A 103 -7.63 -16.52 -0.62
C VAL A 103 -8.60 -15.81 0.32
N GLU A 104 -8.72 -16.28 1.54
CA GLU A 104 -9.58 -15.65 2.54
C GLU A 104 -8.71 -15.02 3.63
N ARG A 105 -8.67 -13.68 3.67
CA ARG A 105 -7.94 -12.90 4.67
C ARG A 105 -8.70 -12.94 5.98
N LYS A 106 -8.09 -13.58 6.98
CA LYS A 106 -8.62 -13.66 8.34
C LYS A 106 -8.17 -12.47 9.19
N GLU A 107 -8.90 -12.22 10.27
CA GLU A 107 -8.38 -11.43 11.38
C GLU A 107 -7.19 -12.18 11.98
N ILE A 108 -6.10 -11.47 12.28
CA ILE A 108 -4.83 -12.08 12.65
C ILE A 108 -4.90 -12.90 13.95
N THR A 109 -5.76 -12.55 14.89
CA THR A 109 -5.99 -13.27 16.15
C THR A 109 -6.90 -14.49 16.02
N ASP A 110 -7.61 -14.62 14.90
CA ASP A 110 -8.35 -15.85 14.53
C ASP A 110 -7.45 -16.92 13.87
N MET A 111 -6.21 -16.57 13.54
CA MET A 111 -5.25 -17.51 12.97
C MET A 111 -4.73 -18.46 14.06
N ASN A 112 -4.65 -19.75 13.73
CA ASN A 112 -3.97 -20.70 14.62
C ASN A 112 -2.44 -20.49 14.58
N ASP A 113 -1.72 -21.10 15.52
CA ASP A 113 -0.27 -20.92 15.66
C ASP A 113 0.52 -21.29 14.40
N THR A 114 0.07 -22.30 13.64
CA THR A 114 0.73 -22.72 12.39
C THR A 114 0.53 -21.70 11.28
N GLU A 115 -0.70 -21.19 11.13
CA GLU A 115 -1.01 -20.13 10.17
C GLU A 115 -0.26 -18.85 10.50
N ARG A 116 -0.23 -18.47 11.78
CA ARG A 116 0.47 -17.28 12.28
C ARG A 116 1.97 -17.38 12.04
N GLU A 117 2.62 -18.48 12.43
CA GLU A 117 4.06 -18.68 12.19
C GLU A 117 4.37 -18.75 10.70
N SER A 118 3.51 -19.36 9.88
CA SER A 118 3.66 -19.34 8.42
C SER A 118 3.67 -17.90 7.89
N PHE A 119 2.72 -17.05 8.30
CA PHE A 119 2.70 -15.65 7.89
C PHE A 119 3.96 -14.90 8.32
N LEU A 120 4.32 -14.96 9.61
CA LEU A 120 5.47 -14.22 10.17
C LEU A 120 6.81 -14.68 9.58
N SER A 121 6.99 -15.99 9.36
CA SER A 121 8.21 -16.54 8.77
C SER A 121 8.36 -16.16 7.29
N ASN A 122 7.28 -16.09 6.52
CA ASN A 122 7.34 -15.64 5.12
C ASN A 122 7.66 -14.14 5.02
N LEU A 123 7.16 -13.30 5.94
CA LEU A 123 7.58 -11.90 6.04
C LEU A 123 9.09 -11.77 6.34
N ASP A 124 9.57 -12.55 7.31
CA ASP A 124 10.99 -12.58 7.68
C ASP A 124 11.87 -13.09 6.54
N HIS A 125 11.39 -14.08 5.77
CA HIS A 125 12.04 -14.54 4.56
C HIS A 125 12.12 -13.43 3.51
N ALA A 126 11.04 -12.67 3.28
CA ALA A 126 11.02 -11.53 2.36
C ALA A 126 11.96 -10.40 2.78
N LYS A 127 12.16 -10.19 4.10
CA LYS A 127 13.10 -9.19 4.62
C LYS A 127 14.56 -9.53 4.35
N HIS A 128 14.91 -10.81 4.27
CA HIS A 128 16.29 -11.27 4.16
C HIS A 128 16.69 -11.78 2.77
N ASN A 129 15.76 -11.82 1.80
CA ASN A 129 16.04 -12.29 0.44
C ASN A 129 15.88 -11.17 -0.60
N THR A 130 16.93 -10.97 -1.39
CA THR A 130 16.98 -9.99 -2.48
C THR A 130 15.94 -10.29 -3.55
N SER A 131 15.21 -9.27 -4.02
CA SER A 131 14.35 -9.39 -5.19
C SER A 131 15.21 -9.59 -6.44
N ASN A 132 14.94 -10.66 -7.19
CA ASN A 132 15.53 -10.90 -8.51
C ASN A 132 14.68 -10.29 -9.64
N ARG A 133 13.47 -9.82 -9.34
CA ARG A 133 12.51 -9.28 -10.30
C ARG A 133 12.68 -7.78 -10.48
N TYR A 134 13.05 -7.10 -9.42
CA TYR A 134 12.93 -5.66 -9.29
C TYR A 134 14.16 -5.04 -8.63
N MET A 135 14.48 -3.82 -9.05
CA MET A 135 15.49 -2.97 -8.44
C MET A 135 14.86 -1.65 -8.04
N ILE A 136 15.39 -1.05 -6.98
CA ILE A 136 15.03 0.31 -6.60
C ILE A 136 15.98 1.29 -7.29
N LEU A 137 15.47 2.39 -7.80
CA LEU A 137 16.21 3.56 -8.23
C LEU A 137 16.38 4.47 -7.04
N THR A 138 17.53 5.09 -6.89
CA THR A 138 17.83 6.20 -5.97
C THR A 138 18.36 7.37 -6.79
N SER A 139 18.18 8.59 -6.32
CA SER A 139 18.43 9.84 -7.04
C SER A 139 18.61 10.97 -6.06
N ASN A 140 19.23 12.06 -6.52
CA ASN A 140 19.46 13.24 -5.70
C ASN A 140 18.35 14.30 -5.77
N ASP A 141 17.41 14.19 -6.72
CA ASP A 141 16.35 15.17 -7.05
C ASP A 141 15.42 14.58 -8.13
N THR A 142 14.10 14.47 -7.88
CA THR A 142 13.09 14.01 -8.87
C THR A 142 12.91 14.95 -10.05
N THR A 143 13.42 16.17 -9.96
CA THR A 143 13.25 17.21 -10.97
C THR A 143 14.44 17.31 -11.92
N VAL A 144 15.55 16.61 -11.64
CA VAL A 144 16.81 16.68 -12.42
C VAL A 144 17.09 15.35 -13.11
N PHE A 145 16.65 15.24 -14.38
CA PHE A 145 16.89 14.06 -15.21
C PHE A 145 18.37 13.63 -15.19
N SER A 146 18.63 12.30 -15.17
CA SER A 146 19.94 11.62 -15.11
C SER A 146 20.64 11.50 -13.74
N ASN A 147 20.10 12.08 -12.68
CA ASN A 147 20.76 12.06 -11.36
C ASN A 147 20.46 10.82 -10.50
N PHE A 148 20.28 9.66 -11.13
CA PHE A 148 19.80 8.44 -10.47
C PHE A 148 20.73 7.24 -10.61
N LYS A 149 20.54 6.23 -9.75
CA LYS A 149 21.27 4.97 -9.67
C LYS A 149 20.32 3.84 -9.31
N PHE A 150 20.57 2.62 -9.76
CA PHE A 150 19.78 1.46 -9.35
C PHE A 150 20.52 0.66 -8.27
N HIS A 151 19.77 0.21 -7.27
CA HIS A 151 20.22 -0.62 -6.16
C HIS A 151 19.37 -1.89 -6.09
N SER A 152 20.02 -2.99 -5.72
CA SER A 152 19.30 -4.20 -5.30
C SER A 152 18.64 -3.98 -3.94
N ALA A 153 17.49 -4.59 -3.71
CA ALA A 153 16.78 -4.54 -2.44
C ALA A 153 16.17 -5.91 -2.11
N THR A 154 15.95 -6.19 -0.84
CA THR A 154 15.15 -7.37 -0.44
C THR A 154 13.69 -7.19 -0.84
N VAL A 155 12.93 -8.28 -0.92
CA VAL A 155 11.51 -8.22 -1.30
C VAL A 155 10.74 -7.31 -0.35
N TYR A 156 11.04 -7.37 0.96
CA TYR A 156 10.44 -6.45 1.93
C TYR A 156 11.00 -5.03 1.81
N ASP A 157 12.31 -4.84 1.60
CA ASP A 157 12.88 -3.50 1.46
C ASP A 157 12.38 -2.80 0.19
N LEU A 158 12.10 -3.54 -0.88
CA LEU A 158 11.40 -3.04 -2.07
C LEU A 158 9.97 -2.56 -1.72
N TYR A 159 9.26 -3.31 -0.89
CA TYR A 159 7.94 -2.90 -0.38
C TYR A 159 8.03 -1.60 0.43
N VAL A 160 8.96 -1.51 1.38
CA VAL A 160 9.21 -0.27 2.15
C VAL A 160 9.49 0.91 1.21
N TRP A 161 10.33 0.64 0.21
CA TRP A 161 10.79 1.61 -0.75
C TRP A 161 9.66 2.21 -1.61
N LEU A 162 8.73 1.38 -2.08
CA LEU A 162 7.56 1.81 -2.87
C LEU A 162 6.74 2.86 -2.10
N HIS A 163 6.44 2.58 -0.82
CA HIS A 163 5.69 3.49 0.05
C HIS A 163 6.46 4.77 0.33
N TYR A 164 7.73 4.64 0.71
CA TYR A 164 8.63 5.77 0.94
C TYR A 164 8.63 6.75 -0.24
N TYR A 165 8.72 6.24 -1.46
CA TYR A 165 8.76 7.06 -2.66
C TYR A 165 7.43 7.75 -2.97
N ALA A 166 6.32 7.02 -2.81
CA ALA A 166 4.99 7.57 -3.03
C ALA A 166 4.59 8.59 -1.95
N ALA A 167 5.05 8.41 -0.71
CA ALA A 167 4.79 9.26 0.44
C ALA A 167 5.53 10.62 0.44
N LYS A 168 6.48 10.82 -0.48
CA LYS A 168 7.17 12.11 -0.58
C LYS A 168 6.25 13.16 -1.17
N LYS A 169 6.34 14.38 -0.66
CA LYS A 169 5.67 15.53 -1.26
C LYS A 169 6.07 15.69 -2.73
N TYR A 170 5.13 16.08 -3.58
CA TYR A 170 5.47 16.56 -4.92
C TYR A 170 6.29 17.86 -4.85
N ALA A 171 6.94 18.21 -5.95
CA ALA A 171 7.79 19.40 -6.00
C ALA A 171 7.03 20.73 -5.80
N ASP A 172 5.72 20.78 -6.07
CA ASP A 172 4.88 21.98 -6.05
C ASP A 172 3.77 22.00 -4.97
N THR A 173 3.56 20.92 -4.23
CA THR A 173 2.46 20.82 -3.24
C THR A 173 2.87 20.05 -1.98
N ASP A 174 2.06 20.17 -0.92
CA ASP A 174 2.14 19.36 0.29
C ASP A 174 1.50 17.97 0.14
N ASP A 175 0.85 17.69 -0.99
CA ASP A 175 0.28 16.38 -1.34
C ASP A 175 1.37 15.40 -1.83
N ASP A 176 1.03 14.12 -1.88
CA ASP A 176 1.93 13.05 -2.35
C ASP A 176 1.20 12.02 -3.24
N ALA A 177 1.83 10.91 -3.61
CA ALA A 177 1.25 9.94 -4.57
C ALA A 177 0.35 8.88 -3.95
N ALA A 178 0.42 8.70 -2.64
CA ALA A 178 -0.29 7.62 -1.94
C ALA A 178 -1.21 8.11 -0.82
N HIS A 179 -1.16 9.39 -0.44
CA HIS A 179 -1.87 9.96 0.69
C HIS A 179 -2.43 11.35 0.36
N ARG A 180 -3.22 11.89 1.29
CA ARG A 180 -3.85 13.21 1.26
C ARG A 180 -4.64 13.45 -0.02
N GLY A 181 -5.33 12.45 -0.53
CA GLY A 181 -6.17 12.63 -1.71
C GLY A 181 -6.83 11.34 -2.20
N PRO A 182 -7.63 11.43 -3.28
CA PRO A 182 -8.49 10.36 -3.76
C PRO A 182 -7.78 9.03 -4.05
N ALA A 183 -6.47 9.03 -4.33
CA ALA A 183 -5.75 7.80 -4.65
C ALA A 183 -5.48 6.91 -3.42
N PHE A 184 -5.59 7.46 -2.19
CA PHE A 184 -5.11 6.83 -0.96
C PHE A 184 -5.47 5.34 -0.79
N PRO A 185 -6.76 4.95 -0.76
CA PRO A 185 -7.09 3.59 -0.38
C PRO A 185 -6.83 2.61 -1.55
N PHE A 186 -6.95 3.07 -2.80
CA PHE A 186 -6.65 2.24 -3.97
C PHE A 186 -5.15 2.03 -4.19
N TRP A 187 -4.32 3.06 -3.93
CA TRP A 187 -2.87 2.92 -3.96
C TRP A 187 -2.42 1.85 -2.96
N HIS A 188 -2.94 1.88 -1.74
CA HIS A 188 -2.64 0.89 -0.71
C HIS A 188 -3.21 -0.51 -1.02
N ARG A 189 -4.37 -0.62 -1.69
CA ARG A 189 -4.86 -1.90 -2.25
C ARG A 189 -3.87 -2.52 -3.23
N VAL A 190 -3.35 -1.73 -4.18
CA VAL A 190 -2.31 -2.19 -5.12
C VAL A 190 -1.03 -2.55 -4.39
N PHE A 191 -0.67 -1.77 -3.37
CA PHE A 191 0.52 -2.00 -2.55
C PHE A 191 0.49 -3.35 -1.82
N LEU A 192 -0.65 -3.70 -1.20
CA LEU A 192 -0.84 -4.99 -0.54
C LEU A 192 -0.81 -6.15 -1.54
N LEU A 193 -1.52 -6.01 -2.68
CA LEU A 193 -1.51 -7.02 -3.74
C LEU A 193 -0.13 -7.23 -4.36
N PHE A 194 0.67 -6.16 -4.45
CA PHE A 194 2.04 -6.23 -4.92
C PHE A 194 2.89 -7.13 -4.01
N ILE A 195 2.98 -6.81 -2.72
CA ILE A 195 3.86 -7.56 -1.81
C ILE A 195 3.36 -8.98 -1.55
N GLU A 196 2.04 -9.19 -1.50
CA GLU A 196 1.47 -10.53 -1.36
C GLU A 196 1.90 -11.42 -2.54
N ARG A 197 1.86 -10.90 -3.77
CA ARG A 197 2.37 -11.61 -4.95
C ARG A 197 3.88 -11.85 -4.87
N GLU A 198 4.67 -10.84 -4.53
CA GLU A 198 6.14 -11.02 -4.51
C GLU A 198 6.57 -12.02 -3.43
N ILE A 199 5.87 -12.10 -2.29
CA ILE A 199 6.09 -13.14 -1.28
C ILE A 199 5.69 -14.52 -1.81
N ARG A 200 4.52 -14.65 -2.46
CA ARG A 200 4.10 -15.92 -3.10
C ARG A 200 5.14 -16.41 -4.10
N LEU A 201 5.66 -15.52 -4.94
CA LEU A 201 6.68 -15.85 -5.95
C LEU A 201 8.04 -16.21 -5.33
N LEU A 202 8.44 -15.52 -4.26
CA LEU A 202 9.69 -15.79 -3.54
C LEU A 202 9.66 -17.16 -2.85
N THR A 203 8.52 -17.48 -2.21
CA THR A 203 8.41 -18.61 -1.26
C THR A 203 7.77 -19.85 -1.87
N GLY A 204 7.12 -19.72 -3.03
CA GLY A 204 6.29 -20.77 -3.63
C GLY A 204 4.99 -21.06 -2.87
N LYS A 205 4.65 -20.24 -1.85
CA LYS A 205 3.41 -20.39 -1.08
C LYS A 205 2.27 -19.66 -1.78
N GLU A 206 1.66 -20.29 -2.79
CA GLU A 206 0.58 -19.67 -3.58
C GLU A 206 -0.57 -19.13 -2.71
N ASP A 207 -0.94 -19.84 -1.65
CA ASP A 207 -2.04 -19.45 -0.75
C ASP A 207 -1.63 -18.45 0.35
N PHE A 208 -0.39 -17.91 0.33
CA PHE A 208 0.02 -16.86 1.26
C PHE A 208 -0.93 -15.66 1.12
N TYR A 209 -1.39 -15.10 2.24
CA TYR A 209 -2.19 -13.89 2.27
C TYR A 209 -1.80 -13.01 3.45
N ILE A 210 -2.12 -11.72 3.34
CA ILE A 210 -1.94 -10.75 4.44
C ILE A 210 -3.22 -10.77 5.29
N PRO A 211 -3.16 -11.13 6.58
CA PRO A 211 -4.32 -11.02 7.48
C PRO A 211 -4.57 -9.55 7.81
N TYR A 212 -5.74 -9.26 8.37
CA TYR A 212 -6.06 -7.92 8.84
C TYR A 212 -6.02 -7.83 10.37
N TRP A 213 -5.77 -6.64 10.90
CA TRP A 213 -5.85 -6.33 12.32
C TRP A 213 -7.01 -5.38 12.59
N ASP A 214 -8.06 -5.90 13.22
CA ASP A 214 -9.20 -5.09 13.64
C ASP A 214 -8.89 -4.39 14.97
N TRP A 215 -8.31 -3.20 14.85
CA TRP A 215 -7.91 -2.36 15.98
C TRP A 215 -9.11 -1.80 16.79
N THR A 216 -10.35 -1.93 16.31
CA THR A 216 -11.54 -1.42 17.04
C THR A 216 -11.94 -2.26 18.26
N ARG A 217 -11.39 -3.47 18.35
CA ARG A 217 -11.81 -4.49 19.32
C ARG A 217 -11.09 -4.41 20.66
N HIS A 218 -10.00 -3.66 20.72
CA HIS A 218 -9.09 -3.63 21.85
C HIS A 218 -8.68 -2.21 22.19
N ALA A 219 -8.55 -1.91 23.49
CA ALA A 219 -8.10 -0.61 23.96
C ALA A 219 -6.59 -0.39 23.76
N ASN A 220 -5.84 -1.47 23.51
CA ASN A 220 -4.39 -1.46 23.35
C ASN A 220 -3.96 -2.37 22.20
N CYS A 221 -2.71 -2.21 21.74
CA CYS A 221 -2.14 -3.09 20.71
C CYS A 221 -2.04 -4.56 21.20
N ASN A 222 -3.04 -5.37 20.88
CA ASN A 222 -3.15 -6.78 21.25
C ASN A 222 -2.18 -7.69 20.48
N ILE A 223 -1.60 -7.19 19.39
CA ILE A 223 -0.63 -7.91 18.52
C ILE A 223 0.81 -7.38 18.67
N CYS A 224 1.04 -6.49 19.64
CA CYS A 224 2.37 -6.05 20.06
C CYS A 224 2.91 -6.99 21.15
N THR A 225 2.97 -8.29 20.85
CA THR A 225 3.48 -9.35 21.74
C THR A 225 4.46 -10.25 20.99
N ASN A 226 5.26 -11.04 21.71
CA ASN A 226 6.27 -11.90 21.09
C ASN A 226 5.67 -13.06 20.26
N ASP A 227 4.39 -13.38 20.44
CA ASP A 227 3.68 -14.35 19.59
C ASP A 227 3.32 -13.78 18.21
N TYR A 228 3.35 -12.44 18.08
CA TYR A 228 3.01 -11.69 16.87
C TYR A 228 4.19 -10.80 16.45
N PHE A 229 4.03 -9.48 16.51
CA PHE A 229 4.99 -8.52 15.96
C PHE A 229 6.06 -8.06 16.96
N GLY A 230 6.11 -8.66 18.14
CA GLY A 230 7.06 -8.38 19.21
C GLY A 230 6.51 -7.49 20.31
N ALA A 231 6.80 -7.88 21.55
CA ALA A 231 6.62 -7.04 22.73
C ALA A 231 7.59 -5.84 22.68
N VAL A 232 7.31 -4.81 23.46
CA VAL A 232 8.03 -3.54 23.42
C VAL A 232 8.55 -3.22 24.83
N ASP A 233 9.80 -2.79 24.92
CA ASP A 233 10.40 -2.34 26.18
C ASP A 233 10.09 -0.86 26.48
N PRO A 234 10.40 -0.35 27.68
CA PRO A 234 10.13 1.06 28.04
C PRO A 234 10.84 2.10 27.16
N ASP A 235 11.98 1.73 26.54
CA ASP A 235 12.72 2.59 25.63
C ASP A 235 12.10 2.62 24.22
N GLY A 236 11.15 1.72 23.97
CA GLY A 236 10.40 1.59 22.73
C GLY A 236 11.05 0.65 21.73
N LEU A 237 12.01 -0.18 22.15
CA LEU A 237 12.62 -1.20 21.31
C LEU A 237 11.80 -2.48 21.34
N ILE A 238 11.82 -3.20 20.21
CA ILE A 238 11.21 -4.52 20.11
C ILE A 238 12.04 -5.52 20.93
N ASP A 239 11.35 -6.31 21.76
CA ASP A 239 11.93 -7.37 22.59
C ASP A 239 12.79 -8.32 21.75
N LYS A 240 13.98 -8.64 22.26
CA LYS A 240 14.96 -9.54 21.62
C LYS A 240 14.42 -10.95 21.37
N ALA A 241 13.39 -11.37 22.09
CA ALA A 241 12.68 -12.63 21.84
C ALA A 241 11.93 -12.62 20.50
N SER A 242 11.51 -11.45 20.02
CA SER A 242 10.88 -11.30 18.70
C SER A 242 11.92 -11.26 17.58
N ARG A 243 11.63 -11.94 16.47
CA ARG A 243 12.46 -11.89 15.24
C ARG A 243 12.59 -10.46 14.69
N PHE A 244 11.57 -9.63 14.91
CA PHE A 244 11.52 -8.26 14.40
C PHE A 244 12.47 -7.31 15.14
N SER A 245 13.01 -7.69 16.30
CA SER A 245 14.08 -6.93 16.97
C SER A 245 15.37 -6.84 16.16
N LYS A 246 15.58 -7.78 15.23
CA LYS A 246 16.74 -7.81 14.32
C LYS A 246 16.51 -6.98 13.07
N TRP A 247 15.27 -6.59 12.78
CA TRP A 247 14.96 -5.80 11.61
C TRP A 247 15.51 -4.38 11.75
N ARG A 248 15.90 -3.83 10.61
CA ARG A 248 16.50 -2.51 10.52
C ARG A 248 15.74 -1.65 9.53
N VAL A 249 15.53 -0.40 9.92
CA VAL A 249 14.83 0.62 9.15
C VAL A 249 15.77 1.10 8.04
N ARG A 250 15.27 1.14 6.80
CA ARG A 250 16.01 1.68 5.66
C ARG A 250 15.84 3.19 5.59
N TYR A 251 16.53 3.90 6.47
CA TYR A 251 16.43 5.34 6.60
C TYR A 251 17.70 5.98 7.18
N HIS A 252 18.09 7.15 6.65
CA HIS A 252 19.12 8.04 7.18
C HIS A 252 18.59 9.46 7.45
N SER A 253 18.56 9.88 8.71
CA SER A 253 18.23 11.27 9.09
C SER A 253 19.43 12.19 8.92
N SER A 254 19.33 13.16 8.01
CA SER A 254 20.23 14.31 8.04
C SER A 254 19.64 15.39 8.93
N SER A 255 20.34 15.75 10.00
CA SER A 255 19.98 16.89 10.84
C SER A 255 20.39 18.21 10.16
N PHE A 256 19.42 19.13 10.12
CA PHE A 256 19.50 20.54 9.72
C PHE A 256 19.69 20.89 8.21
N PRO A 257 18.96 21.91 7.70
CA PRO A 257 17.94 22.72 8.39
C PRO A 257 16.54 22.10 8.38
N ARG A 258 16.37 20.88 7.84
CA ARG A 258 15.15 20.06 7.91
C ARG A 258 15.53 18.60 8.15
N VAL A 259 14.75 17.88 8.95
CA VAL A 259 14.87 16.41 9.04
C VAL A 259 14.37 15.84 7.73
N PHE A 260 15.30 15.35 6.91
CA PHE A 260 14.95 14.66 5.67
C PHE A 260 14.88 13.18 5.93
N PHE A 261 13.78 12.57 5.47
CA PHE A 261 13.70 11.13 5.43
C PHE A 261 14.34 10.60 4.14
N LEU A 262 15.59 10.12 4.17
CA LEU A 262 16.29 9.52 3.04
C LEU A 262 16.35 8.02 3.20
N PHE A 263 15.69 7.28 2.31
CA PHE A 263 15.90 5.85 2.24
C PHE A 263 17.34 5.62 1.81
N ARG A 264 18.00 4.68 2.49
CA ARG A 264 19.39 4.33 2.22
C ARG A 264 19.55 2.82 2.29
N PRO A 265 19.66 2.14 1.13
CA PRO A 265 19.86 0.70 1.11
C PRO A 265 21.20 0.33 1.75
N ASP A 266 22.22 1.19 1.59
CA ASP A 266 23.60 0.97 2.01
C ASP A 266 23.97 1.71 3.32
N ASP A 267 23.00 1.99 4.19
CA ASP A 267 23.29 2.61 5.49
C ASP A 267 24.20 1.69 6.33
N PRO A 268 25.40 2.15 6.77
CA PRO A 268 26.31 1.34 7.58
C PRO A 268 25.82 1.12 9.02
N SER A 269 24.84 1.90 9.50
CA SER A 269 24.33 1.82 10.87
C SER A 269 22.82 2.09 10.94
N PRO A 270 22.00 1.25 10.29
CA PRO A 270 20.56 1.49 10.23
C PRO A 270 19.92 1.32 11.61
N ALA A 271 18.90 2.14 11.90
CA ALA A 271 18.20 2.11 13.18
C ALA A 271 17.33 0.84 13.34
N PRO A 272 17.10 0.35 14.57
CA PRO A 272 16.08 -0.66 14.84
C PRO A 272 14.67 -0.10 14.66
N ILE A 273 13.68 -0.99 14.54
CA ILE A 273 12.27 -0.62 14.64
C ILE A 273 11.96 -0.18 16.07
N THR A 274 11.17 0.87 16.21
CA THR A 274 10.72 1.43 17.48
C THR A 274 9.20 1.56 17.55
N ARG A 275 8.63 1.40 18.74
CA ARG A 275 7.20 1.57 19.05
C ARG A 275 7.02 2.10 20.47
N LYS A 276 6.04 2.96 20.72
CA LYS A 276 5.58 3.35 22.07
C LYS A 276 4.05 3.46 22.11
N PRO A 277 3.32 2.33 21.96
CA PRO A 277 1.87 2.34 21.79
C PRO A 277 1.15 3.11 22.89
N GLY A 278 0.35 4.12 22.51
CA GLY A 278 -0.48 4.91 23.43
C GLY A 278 0.27 5.93 24.30
N MET A 279 1.56 6.17 24.04
CA MET A 279 2.37 7.10 24.83
C MET A 279 2.31 8.56 24.34
N ASP A 280 1.77 8.81 23.15
CA ASP A 280 1.53 10.17 22.66
C ASP A 280 0.17 10.67 23.19
N PRO A 281 0.11 11.76 23.99
CA PRO A 281 -1.15 12.29 24.52
C PRO A 281 -2.16 12.74 23.46
N THR A 282 -1.74 12.88 22.20
CA THR A 282 -2.59 13.25 21.07
C THR A 282 -3.01 12.06 20.21
N ALA A 283 -2.55 10.85 20.59
CA ALA A 283 -2.86 9.57 19.96
C ALA A 283 -2.75 8.43 21.01
N ASP A 284 -3.37 8.60 22.17
CA ASP A 284 -3.26 7.66 23.30
C ASP A 284 -4.28 6.51 23.25
N THR A 285 -5.18 6.54 22.27
CA THR A 285 -6.22 5.52 22.03
C THR A 285 -6.20 5.00 20.60
N LEU A 286 -6.72 3.79 20.41
CA LEU A 286 -7.10 3.27 19.10
C LEU A 286 -8.51 3.76 18.72
N PRO A 287 -8.84 3.86 17.42
CA PRO A 287 -10.19 4.20 16.99
C PRO A 287 -11.16 3.03 17.28
N ASN A 288 -12.44 3.34 17.44
CA ASN A 288 -13.48 2.39 17.87
C ASN A 288 -14.53 2.13 16.76
N MET A 289 -15.46 1.22 17.02
CA MET A 289 -16.49 0.84 16.03
C MET A 289 -17.44 2.00 15.66
N GLY A 290 -17.66 2.96 16.56
CA GLY A 290 -18.40 4.18 16.25
C GLY A 290 -17.70 5.03 15.17
N ASP A 291 -16.38 5.15 15.24
CA ASP A 291 -15.58 5.86 14.24
C ASP A 291 -15.64 5.15 12.88
N VAL A 292 -15.59 3.81 12.88
CA VAL A 292 -15.80 3.00 11.67
C VAL A 292 -17.19 3.22 11.08
N ASN A 293 -18.25 3.15 11.90
CA ASN A 293 -19.63 3.33 11.44
C ASN A 293 -19.85 4.74 10.86
N ASP A 294 -19.34 5.79 11.49
CA ASP A 294 -19.42 7.17 10.98
C ASP A 294 -18.64 7.34 9.65
N THR A 295 -17.50 6.65 9.52
CA THR A 295 -16.72 6.65 8.28
C THR A 295 -17.49 5.94 7.17
N LEU A 296 -17.96 4.71 7.42
CA LEU A 296 -18.69 3.90 6.43
C LEU A 296 -20.03 4.51 6.02
N GLY A 297 -20.70 5.25 6.90
CA GLY A 297 -21.95 5.96 6.60
C GLY A 297 -21.78 7.26 5.79
N THR A 298 -20.59 7.55 5.28
CA THR A 298 -20.34 8.79 4.51
C THR A 298 -20.58 8.57 3.01
N ASP A 299 -21.58 9.24 2.45
CA ASP A 299 -22.02 9.04 1.05
C ASP A 299 -20.95 9.34 -0.01
N ASN A 300 -20.20 10.43 0.16
CA ASN A 300 -19.25 10.90 -0.85
C ASN A 300 -17.91 10.22 -0.66
N TYR A 301 -17.38 9.61 -1.73
CA TYR A 301 -16.03 9.04 -1.73
C TYR A 301 -14.98 10.08 -1.33
N ASP A 302 -15.00 11.23 -2.00
CA ASP A 302 -14.17 12.37 -1.65
C ASP A 302 -14.87 13.69 -2.04
N THR A 303 -14.40 14.79 -1.47
CA THR A 303 -14.99 16.13 -1.63
C THR A 303 -13.93 17.17 -1.88
N THR A 304 -14.30 18.29 -2.52
CA THR A 304 -13.40 19.45 -2.67
C THR A 304 -12.83 19.89 -1.31
N PRO A 305 -11.52 20.23 -1.22
CA PRO A 305 -10.56 20.39 -2.31
C PRO A 305 -9.73 19.13 -2.61
N TYR A 306 -10.25 17.93 -2.34
CA TYR A 306 -9.62 16.63 -2.60
C TYR A 306 -8.22 16.46 -2.00
N ASN A 307 -8.05 16.97 -0.78
CA ASN A 307 -6.79 16.84 -0.02
C ASN A 307 -7.06 16.58 1.46
N SER A 308 -6.05 16.75 2.33
CA SER A 308 -6.20 16.59 3.79
C SER A 308 -7.19 17.56 4.45
N ARG A 309 -7.71 18.56 3.72
CA ARG A 309 -8.74 19.49 4.21
C ARG A 309 -10.15 19.11 3.80
N SER A 310 -10.32 18.03 3.02
CA SER A 310 -11.64 17.54 2.61
C SER A 310 -12.48 17.17 3.83
N ARG A 311 -13.77 17.54 3.79
CA ARG A 311 -14.77 17.30 4.84
C ARG A 311 -15.97 16.59 4.26
N ASN A 312 -16.67 15.78 5.07
CA ASN A 312 -17.76 14.92 4.59
C ASN A 312 -17.29 14.02 3.43
N SER A 313 -16.05 13.54 3.52
CA SER A 313 -15.36 12.72 2.52
C SER A 313 -15.00 11.40 3.18
N PHE A 314 -15.50 10.29 2.63
CA PHE A 314 -15.16 8.94 3.09
C PHE A 314 -13.66 8.74 3.10
N ARG A 315 -12.97 9.07 2.00
CA ARG A 315 -11.51 8.97 1.90
C ARG A 315 -10.81 9.75 3.02
N SER A 316 -11.21 11.00 3.25
CA SER A 316 -10.59 11.87 4.27
C SER A 316 -10.83 11.36 5.70
N LYS A 317 -12.02 10.84 5.99
CA LYS A 317 -12.35 10.19 7.27
C LYS A 317 -11.57 8.90 7.46
N LEU A 318 -11.58 8.00 6.46
CA LEU A 318 -10.87 6.72 6.49
C LEU A 318 -9.37 6.93 6.68
N GLU A 319 -8.78 7.86 5.94
CA GLU A 319 -7.36 8.21 6.03
C GLU A 319 -7.03 8.83 7.39
N GLY A 320 -7.96 9.61 7.97
CA GLY A 320 -7.83 10.14 9.33
C GLY A 320 -7.57 11.64 9.43
N PHE A 321 -7.97 12.42 8.42
CA PHE A 321 -7.82 13.89 8.40
C PHE A 321 -9.13 14.64 8.73
N ASP A 322 -10.28 13.99 8.59
CA ASP A 322 -11.58 14.51 9.03
C ASP A 322 -11.91 13.92 10.41
N ILE A 323 -11.44 14.63 11.46
CA ILE A 323 -11.49 14.16 12.85
C ILE A 323 -12.90 14.41 13.44
N PRO A 324 -13.53 13.40 14.05
CA PRO A 324 -14.81 13.55 14.75
C PRO A 324 -14.79 14.67 15.80
N ARG A 325 -15.91 15.40 15.93
CA ARG A 325 -16.00 16.61 16.78
C ARG A 325 -15.89 16.35 18.28
N ASP A 326 -16.14 15.13 18.73
CA ASP A 326 -16.01 14.65 20.11
C ASP A 326 -14.57 14.22 20.45
N SER A 327 -13.73 14.00 19.43
CA SER A 327 -12.34 13.56 19.55
C SER A 327 -11.32 14.70 19.46
N ARG A 328 -11.67 15.91 19.92
CA ARG A 328 -10.85 17.14 19.72
C ARG A 328 -9.47 17.13 20.39
N HIS A 329 -9.23 16.22 21.32
CA HIS A 329 -7.92 16.06 21.95
C HIS A 329 -6.93 15.32 21.04
N LEU A 330 -7.43 14.58 20.05
CA LEU A 330 -6.64 13.85 19.07
C LEU A 330 -6.25 14.76 17.90
N GLN A 331 -5.10 14.45 17.27
CA GLN A 331 -4.64 15.14 16.05
C GLN A 331 -4.96 14.37 14.76
N SER A 332 -5.49 13.16 14.88
CA SER A 332 -5.83 12.26 13.79
C SER A 332 -6.99 11.34 14.20
N SER A 333 -7.59 10.67 13.22
CA SER A 333 -8.59 9.60 13.43
C SER A 333 -8.24 8.37 12.59
N MET A 334 -8.99 7.28 12.75
CA MET A 334 -8.97 6.12 11.84
C MET A 334 -7.54 5.62 11.50
N HIS A 335 -7.17 5.58 10.22
CA HIS A 335 -5.85 5.12 9.76
C HIS A 335 -4.69 5.92 10.38
N ASN A 336 -4.72 7.25 10.30
CA ASN A 336 -3.64 8.09 10.83
C ASN A 336 -3.50 7.93 12.35
N LEU A 337 -4.62 7.79 13.08
CA LEU A 337 -4.57 7.59 14.53
C LEU A 337 -3.88 6.28 14.92
N VAL A 338 -4.04 5.20 14.16
CA VAL A 338 -3.32 3.95 14.43
C VAL A 338 -1.82 4.10 14.16
N HIS A 339 -1.45 4.82 13.10
CA HIS A 339 -0.05 5.16 12.83
C HIS A 339 0.57 5.97 13.98
N ASP A 340 -0.11 7.02 14.43
CA ASP A 340 0.34 7.91 15.51
C ASP A 340 0.36 7.18 16.87
N TYR A 341 -0.65 6.36 17.14
CA TYR A 341 -0.78 5.56 18.37
C TYR A 341 0.45 4.69 18.60
N LEU A 342 1.01 4.08 17.55
CA LEU A 342 2.19 3.23 17.66
C LEU A 342 3.47 4.00 18.01
N ASN A 343 3.49 5.34 17.86
CA ASN A 343 4.52 6.28 18.32
C ASN A 343 5.96 5.75 18.18
N GLY A 344 6.47 5.74 16.95
CA GLY A 344 7.76 5.16 16.62
C GLY A 344 7.97 5.07 15.11
N THR A 345 8.47 3.94 14.62
CA THR A 345 8.72 3.77 13.18
C THR A 345 7.44 3.93 12.34
N MET A 346 6.30 3.48 12.87
CA MET A 346 4.97 3.59 12.23
C MET A 346 4.40 5.01 12.19
N SER A 347 4.80 5.93 13.08
CA SER A 347 4.23 7.29 13.13
C SER A 347 4.92 8.28 12.18
N HIS A 348 5.93 7.82 11.44
CA HIS A 348 6.62 8.63 10.46
C HIS A 348 6.30 8.14 9.05
N LEU A 349 5.54 8.95 8.29
CA LEU A 349 5.05 8.60 6.97
C LEU A 349 6.10 7.94 6.05
N PRO A 350 7.34 8.46 5.90
CA PRO A 350 8.31 7.87 4.99
C PRO A 350 8.94 6.55 5.49
N THR A 351 8.83 6.23 6.78
CA THR A 351 9.44 5.02 7.37
C THR A 351 8.41 3.99 7.81
N ALA A 352 7.12 4.32 7.81
CA ALA A 352 6.07 3.51 8.43
C ALA A 352 6.08 2.05 7.97
N ALA A 353 6.20 1.81 6.67
CA ALA A 353 6.23 0.46 6.08
C ALA A 353 7.41 -0.42 6.55
N ASN A 354 8.45 0.13 7.20
CA ASN A 354 9.52 -0.67 7.79
C ASN A 354 9.03 -1.55 8.95
N ASP A 355 7.95 -1.13 9.62
CA ASP A 355 7.31 -1.91 10.65
C ASP A 355 6.30 -2.90 10.02
N PRO A 356 6.41 -4.21 10.27
CA PRO A 356 5.50 -5.21 9.70
C PRO A 356 4.04 -5.06 10.15
N LEU A 357 3.75 -4.32 11.23
CA LEU A 357 2.37 -3.96 11.61
C LEU A 357 1.65 -3.18 10.51
N PHE A 358 2.39 -2.46 9.65
CA PHE A 358 1.84 -1.71 8.52
C PHE A 358 0.92 -2.59 7.66
N MET A 359 1.35 -3.80 7.31
CA MET A 359 0.62 -4.66 6.38
C MET A 359 -0.76 -5.04 6.89
N VAL A 360 -0.84 -5.44 8.16
CA VAL A 360 -2.10 -5.90 8.76
C VAL A 360 -3.02 -4.73 9.12
N HIS A 361 -2.44 -3.58 9.45
CA HIS A 361 -3.18 -2.32 9.58
C HIS A 361 -3.84 -1.92 8.25
N HIS A 362 -3.03 -1.84 7.18
CA HIS A 362 -3.53 -1.47 5.85
C HIS A 362 -4.47 -2.51 5.25
N SER A 363 -4.32 -3.79 5.59
CA SER A 363 -5.30 -4.80 5.20
C SER A 363 -6.66 -4.58 5.85
N PHE A 364 -6.73 -4.00 7.05
CA PHE A 364 -8.02 -3.61 7.64
C PHE A 364 -8.59 -2.34 7.00
N VAL A 365 -7.74 -1.36 6.67
CA VAL A 365 -8.15 -0.18 5.88
C VAL A 365 -8.74 -0.59 4.52
N ASP A 366 -8.12 -1.58 3.85
CA ASP A 366 -8.62 -2.14 2.60
C ASP A 366 -9.94 -2.92 2.76
N LYS A 367 -10.14 -3.60 3.90
CA LYS A 367 -11.43 -4.20 4.27
C LYS A 367 -12.52 -3.12 4.38
N LEU A 368 -12.23 -2.01 5.06
CA LEU A 368 -13.19 -0.90 5.20
C LEU A 368 -13.49 -0.22 3.85
N LEU A 369 -12.50 -0.10 2.96
CA LEU A 369 -12.75 0.35 1.58
C LEU A 369 -13.75 -0.57 0.86
N GLU A 370 -13.55 -1.89 0.95
CA GLU A 370 -14.44 -2.85 0.32
C GLU A 370 -15.86 -2.78 0.87
N GLU A 371 -16.02 -2.70 2.19
CA GLU A 371 -17.33 -2.55 2.84
C GLU A 371 -18.05 -1.28 2.36
N TRP A 372 -17.33 -0.15 2.28
CA TRP A 372 -17.89 1.09 1.78
C TRP A 372 -18.33 0.97 0.32
N LEU A 373 -17.50 0.41 -0.56
CA LEU A 373 -17.83 0.21 -1.98
C LEU A 373 -19.08 -0.67 -2.16
N GLN A 374 -19.26 -1.69 -1.32
CA GLN A 374 -20.43 -2.56 -1.36
C GLN A 374 -21.73 -1.84 -1.02
N CYS A 375 -21.71 -0.84 -0.12
CA CYS A 375 -22.86 0.00 0.19
C CYS A 375 -23.05 1.19 -0.76
N HIS A 376 -22.00 1.65 -1.44
CA HIS A 376 -22.02 2.86 -2.26
C HIS A 376 -21.83 2.57 -3.74
N LYS A 377 -22.61 1.62 -4.29
CA LYS A 377 -22.49 1.14 -5.68
C LYS A 377 -22.67 2.22 -6.77
N ASN A 378 -23.29 3.34 -6.41
CA ASN A 378 -23.50 4.47 -7.32
C ASN A 378 -22.40 5.54 -7.21
N ALA A 379 -21.42 5.37 -6.31
CA ALA A 379 -20.31 6.30 -6.20
C ALA A 379 -19.35 6.15 -7.39
N SER A 380 -18.64 7.23 -7.71
CA SER A 380 -17.62 7.26 -8.76
C SER A 380 -16.32 7.85 -8.22
N TYR A 381 -15.20 7.44 -8.82
CA TYR A 381 -13.93 8.12 -8.59
C TYR A 381 -14.09 9.59 -9.00
N PRO A 382 -13.62 10.57 -8.20
CA PRO A 382 -13.90 11.97 -8.47
C PRO A 382 -13.14 12.46 -9.71
N GLU A 383 -13.86 13.16 -10.59
CA GLU A 383 -13.30 13.82 -11.77
C GLU A 383 -13.28 15.34 -11.54
N SER A 384 -12.15 15.87 -11.09
CA SER A 384 -11.98 17.32 -10.88
C SER A 384 -10.57 17.79 -11.23
N GLY A 385 -10.49 19.02 -11.74
CA GLY A 385 -9.22 19.72 -11.98
C GLY A 385 -8.48 20.07 -10.68
N GLU A 386 -9.18 20.14 -9.55
CA GLU A 386 -8.62 20.40 -8.22
C GLU A 386 -7.81 19.21 -7.68
N ILE A 387 -8.07 18.00 -8.18
CA ILE A 387 -7.30 16.81 -7.82
C ILE A 387 -5.92 16.94 -8.46
N HIS A 388 -4.89 16.75 -7.63
CA HIS A 388 -3.51 16.71 -8.09
C HIS A 388 -3.36 15.72 -9.26
N LYS A 389 -2.63 16.12 -10.30
CA LYS A 389 -2.62 15.43 -11.60
C LYS A 389 -2.31 13.92 -11.47
N ALA A 390 -1.37 13.57 -10.60
CA ALA A 390 -0.93 12.19 -10.36
C ALA A 390 -1.94 11.33 -9.56
N GLN A 391 -2.94 11.95 -8.91
CA GLN A 391 -4.01 11.25 -8.17
C GLN A 391 -5.35 11.21 -8.92
N ARG A 392 -5.42 11.68 -10.17
CA ARG A 392 -6.65 11.56 -10.99
C ARG A 392 -6.89 10.11 -11.38
N GLY A 393 -8.15 9.73 -11.61
CA GLY A 393 -8.55 8.35 -11.91
C GLY A 393 -7.65 7.68 -12.96
N GLY A 394 -7.58 8.26 -14.16
CA GLY A 394 -6.76 7.74 -15.26
C GLY A 394 -5.24 7.98 -15.17
N ALA A 395 -4.73 8.56 -14.08
CA ALA A 395 -3.28 8.71 -13.87
C ALA A 395 -2.68 7.42 -13.30
N PHE A 396 -1.48 7.05 -13.76
CA PHE A 396 -0.79 5.87 -13.25
C PHE A 396 -0.20 6.10 -11.85
N MET A 397 -0.43 5.15 -10.95
CA MET A 397 0.09 5.13 -9.59
C MET A 397 1.61 4.96 -9.60
N ALA A 398 2.34 6.04 -9.33
CA ALA A 398 3.78 5.93 -9.09
C ALA A 398 4.04 5.23 -7.75
N PRO A 399 5.09 4.39 -7.62
CA PRO A 399 6.03 3.92 -8.65
C PRO A 399 5.74 2.50 -9.17
N PHE A 400 4.47 2.08 -9.24
CA PHE A 400 4.18 0.67 -9.55
C PHE A 400 4.58 0.28 -10.97
N PHE A 401 5.12 -0.94 -11.09
CA PHE A 401 5.32 -1.69 -12.32
C PHE A 401 4.86 -3.14 -12.09
N PRO A 402 3.93 -3.69 -12.90
CA PRO A 402 3.29 -3.09 -14.07
C PRO A 402 2.36 -1.91 -13.72
N LEU A 403 2.05 -1.09 -14.72
CA LEU A 403 1.29 0.14 -14.51
C LEU A 403 -0.16 -0.14 -14.09
N ARG A 404 -0.67 0.68 -13.17
CA ARG A 404 -2.05 0.70 -12.70
C ARG A 404 -2.51 2.14 -12.57
N THR A 405 -3.68 2.47 -13.12
CA THR A 405 -4.31 3.77 -12.92
C THR A 405 -4.98 3.83 -11.55
N ASN A 406 -5.17 5.02 -10.98
CA ASN A 406 -5.81 5.19 -9.67
C ASN A 406 -7.22 4.57 -9.61
N ASP A 407 -7.96 4.64 -10.71
CA ASP A 407 -9.31 4.07 -10.86
C ASP A 407 -9.35 2.59 -11.29
N TRP A 408 -8.19 1.95 -11.52
CA TRP A 408 -8.12 0.60 -12.12
C TRP A 408 -8.96 -0.45 -11.36
N TYR A 409 -9.02 -0.31 -10.04
CA TYR A 409 -9.74 -1.22 -9.14
C TYR A 409 -11.05 -0.63 -8.58
N TRP A 410 -11.53 0.49 -9.11
CA TRP A 410 -12.77 1.12 -8.64
C TRP A 410 -13.99 0.20 -8.76
N ASP A 411 -14.22 -0.36 -9.95
CA ASP A 411 -15.36 -1.24 -10.25
C ASP A 411 -15.06 -2.73 -10.02
N LYS A 412 -14.10 -3.05 -9.14
CA LYS A 412 -13.63 -4.42 -8.90
C LYS A 412 -13.74 -4.74 -7.41
N ASP A 413 -14.73 -5.56 -7.07
CA ASP A 413 -14.87 -6.12 -5.73
C ASP A 413 -13.67 -7.03 -5.39
N THR A 414 -13.41 -7.22 -4.10
CA THR A 414 -12.28 -8.05 -3.64
C THR A 414 -12.32 -9.47 -4.19
N LEU A 415 -13.51 -10.06 -4.36
CA LEU A 415 -13.69 -11.40 -4.93
C LEU A 415 -13.17 -11.51 -6.36
N SER A 416 -13.43 -10.49 -7.20
CA SER A 416 -12.90 -10.40 -8.56
C SER A 416 -11.38 -10.24 -8.60
N LEU A 417 -10.78 -9.83 -7.47
CA LEU A 417 -9.34 -9.71 -7.26
C LEU A 417 -8.73 -10.96 -6.60
N GLY A 418 -9.52 -12.00 -6.35
CA GLY A 418 -9.04 -13.26 -5.78
C GLY A 418 -8.83 -13.24 -4.29
N TYR A 419 -9.48 -12.35 -3.56
CA TYR A 419 -9.48 -12.43 -2.10
C TYR A 419 -10.83 -12.02 -1.50
N SER A 420 -11.07 -12.46 -0.27
CA SER A 420 -12.18 -11.98 0.54
C SER A 420 -11.72 -11.76 1.98
N TYR A 421 -12.48 -10.97 2.73
CA TYR A 421 -12.27 -10.82 4.17
C TYR A 421 -13.21 -11.74 4.93
N ARG A 422 -12.67 -12.61 5.78
CA ARG A 422 -13.48 -13.39 6.72
C ARG A 422 -13.85 -12.49 7.89
N GLU A 423 -15.11 -12.51 8.32
CA GLU A 423 -15.47 -11.85 9.57
C GLU A 423 -14.80 -12.49 10.79
N HIS A 424 -14.55 -11.68 11.81
CA HIS A 424 -13.96 -12.18 13.03
C HIS A 424 -14.90 -13.23 13.67
N SER A 425 -14.33 -14.35 14.09
CA SER A 425 -15.00 -15.49 14.71
C SER A 425 -15.85 -15.12 15.95
N ILE A 426 -15.50 -14.03 16.64
CA ILE A 426 -16.21 -13.53 17.81
C ILE A 426 -16.97 -12.26 17.40
N PRO A 427 -18.28 -12.14 17.69
CA PRO A 427 -19.03 -10.91 17.43
C PRO A 427 -18.37 -9.68 18.07
N HIS A 428 -18.42 -8.53 17.41
CA HIS A 428 -17.83 -7.31 17.93
C HIS A 428 -18.48 -6.92 19.28
N PRO A 429 -17.70 -6.63 20.35
CA PRO A 429 -18.23 -6.32 21.68
C PRO A 429 -19.20 -5.12 21.71
N GLY A 430 -19.03 -4.17 20.79
CA GLY A 430 -19.87 -2.97 20.65
C GLY A 430 -21.12 -3.11 19.78
N LEU A 431 -21.41 -4.29 19.21
CA LEU A 431 -22.59 -4.51 18.37
C LEU A 431 -23.68 -5.28 19.13
N ASN A 432 -24.76 -4.59 19.47
CA ASN A 432 -25.98 -5.25 19.95
C ASN A 432 -26.58 -6.11 18.83
N ARG A 433 -26.94 -7.37 19.15
CA ARG A 433 -27.52 -8.40 18.24
C ARG A 433 -28.89 -8.04 17.61
N GLY A 434 -29.27 -6.76 17.55
CA GLY A 434 -30.60 -6.31 17.14
C GLY A 434 -30.82 -6.13 15.64
N ALA A 435 -29.80 -6.22 14.79
CA ALA A 435 -29.94 -5.82 13.39
C ALA A 435 -29.13 -6.67 12.38
N THR A 436 -29.09 -7.99 12.58
CA THR A 436 -28.84 -8.90 11.46
C THR A 436 -30.15 -9.13 10.72
N ARG A 437 -30.39 -8.43 9.60
CA ARG A 437 -31.38 -8.89 8.62
C ARG A 437 -30.78 -10.09 7.89
N LYS A 438 -31.39 -11.27 8.08
CA LYS A 438 -31.15 -12.41 7.18
C LYS A 438 -31.64 -12.00 5.79
N ALA A 439 -30.73 -11.91 4.82
CA ALA A 439 -31.13 -11.97 3.42
C ALA A 439 -31.53 -13.42 3.12
N GLU A 440 -32.83 -13.70 3.04
CA GLU A 440 -33.33 -14.95 2.46
C GLU A 440 -33.30 -14.84 0.93
N GLY A 441 -32.55 -15.72 0.25
CA GLY A 441 -32.72 -15.96 -1.18
C GLY A 441 -31.46 -16.44 -1.93
N GLY A 442 -31.45 -17.73 -2.28
CA GLY A 442 -30.66 -18.28 -3.39
C GLY A 442 -29.29 -18.87 -3.04
N GLU A 443 -29.11 -20.14 -3.40
CA GLU A 443 -27.94 -21.01 -3.16
C GLU A 443 -26.55 -20.33 -3.12
N GLY A 444 -25.80 -20.59 -2.04
CA GLY A 444 -24.33 -20.65 -2.11
C GLY A 444 -23.50 -19.38 -1.92
N ARG A 445 -24.05 -18.28 -1.36
CA ARG A 445 -23.25 -17.12 -0.94
C ARG A 445 -23.22 -16.99 0.57
N ALA A 446 -22.07 -17.25 1.18
CA ALA A 446 -21.81 -16.83 2.56
C ALA A 446 -21.67 -15.30 2.58
N LEU A 447 -22.79 -14.61 2.84
CA LEU A 447 -22.87 -13.17 3.05
C LEU A 447 -23.11 -12.92 4.54
N TYR A 448 -22.05 -12.58 5.26
CA TYR A 448 -22.15 -11.96 6.57
C TYR A 448 -21.14 -10.82 6.60
N SER A 449 -21.57 -9.64 6.17
CA SER A 449 -20.86 -8.39 6.36
C SER A 449 -21.66 -7.54 7.36
N PHE A 450 -20.99 -6.59 8.02
CA PHE A 450 -21.62 -5.48 8.73
C PHE A 450 -22.37 -4.57 7.75
N ILE A 451 -23.38 -5.09 7.07
CA ILE A 451 -24.21 -4.31 6.16
C ILE A 451 -25.35 -3.70 6.97
N PHE A 452 -25.07 -2.57 7.62
CA PHE A 452 -26.07 -1.53 7.78
C PHE A 452 -25.96 -0.59 6.56
N CYS A 453 -26.28 -1.08 5.36
CA CYS A 453 -26.56 -0.17 4.26
C CYS A 453 -27.94 0.44 4.54
N ASP A 454 -27.99 1.49 5.38
CA ASP A 454 -29.14 2.37 5.43
C ASP A 454 -29.02 3.34 4.25
N THR A 455 -29.54 2.93 3.09
CA THR A 455 -29.91 3.84 1.98
C THR A 455 -31.42 3.95 1.91
#